data_AF-A0A413HGF7-F1
#
_entry.id   AF-A0A413HGF7-F1
#
_cell.length_a   1.000
_cell.length_b   1.000
_cell.length_c   1.000
_cell.angle_alpha   90.00
_cell.angle_beta   90.00
_cell.angle_gamma   90.00
#
_symmetry.space_group_name_H-M   'P 1'
#
loop_
_entity.id
_entity.type
_entity.pdbx_description
1 polymer ?
#
loop_
_entity_poly.entity_id
_entity_poly.type
_entity_poly.pdbx_seq_one_letter_code
_entity_poly.pdbx_strand_id
1 'polypeptide(L)'
;MDRKNAIRLYLTGTIGQITVIAIIVFLLRKIGIVVDYTTVIGMIAIGIGGISSAMWGSIVTVRYRKINFKRIVIEFVNIKQPIFGYLLVFMFLSIEFCYLLMGGMLQVKNWYIPVILFVKAILFGGIEEIGWRYTFQPIIEERHNYVFSTCVTFVCWGIWHFLYFFIEGSMQSIHVGSFLFGLLINCFILSALYNKTRSLWICVMTHALINSLSQISVGGNLFVSLVCKVIIICIAVFISGGICKDNEKKN
;
A
#
# COMPACT_ATOMS: atom_id res chain seq x y z
N MET A 1 14.60 5.84 -21.21
CA MET A 1 13.63 6.67 -20.48
C MET A 1 14.34 7.18 -19.25
N ASP A 2 14.38 8.50 -19.04
CA ASP A 2 14.97 9.07 -17.83
C ASP A 2 14.02 8.98 -16.63
N ARG A 3 14.57 9.28 -15.44
CA ARG A 3 13.85 9.22 -14.16
C ARG A 3 12.64 10.13 -14.08
N LYS A 4 12.76 11.38 -14.56
CA LYS A 4 11.65 12.36 -14.49
C LYS A 4 10.48 11.88 -15.33
N ASN A 5 10.77 11.36 -16.52
CA ASN A 5 9.77 10.77 -17.39
C ASN A 5 9.18 9.47 -16.83
N ALA A 6 9.96 8.65 -16.12
CA ALA A 6 9.44 7.46 -15.42
C ALA A 6 8.42 7.84 -14.32
N ILE A 7 8.75 8.83 -13.49
CA ILE A 7 7.86 9.35 -12.44
C ILE A 7 6.60 9.94 -13.04
N ARG A 8 6.75 10.78 -14.07
CA ARG A 8 5.61 11.39 -14.79
C ARG A 8 4.70 10.33 -15.40
N LEU A 9 5.27 9.34 -16.09
CA LEU A 9 4.52 8.25 -16.71
C LEU A 9 3.74 7.45 -15.65
N TYR A 10 4.39 7.12 -14.53
CA TYR A 10 3.72 6.42 -13.43
C TYR A 10 2.55 7.23 -12.86
N LEU A 11 2.78 8.48 -12.46
CA LEU A 11 1.76 9.29 -11.79
C LEU A 11 0.60 9.66 -12.74
N THR A 12 0.90 10.08 -13.96
CA THR A 12 -0.13 10.40 -14.95
C THR A 12 -0.93 9.17 -15.34
N GLY A 13 -0.28 8.03 -15.46
CA GLY A 13 -0.94 6.75 -15.70
C GLY A 13 -1.84 6.34 -14.55
N THR A 14 -1.25 6.15 -13.36
CA THR A 14 -1.95 5.67 -12.16
C THR A 14 -3.10 6.60 -11.77
N ILE A 15 -2.81 7.90 -11.54
CA ILE A 15 -3.82 8.87 -11.10
C ILE A 15 -4.77 9.23 -12.25
N GLY A 16 -4.26 9.39 -13.47
CA GLY A 16 -5.09 9.73 -14.62
C GLY A 16 -6.12 8.64 -14.95
N GLN A 17 -5.71 7.37 -14.95
CA GLN A 17 -6.63 6.25 -15.16
C GLN A 17 -7.74 6.23 -14.12
N ILE A 18 -7.40 6.24 -12.83
CA ILE A 18 -8.43 6.17 -11.79
C ILE A 18 -9.32 7.41 -11.79
N THR A 19 -8.79 8.59 -12.15
CA THR A 19 -9.58 9.83 -12.30
C THR A 19 -10.58 9.73 -13.45
N VAL A 20 -10.15 9.21 -14.61
CA VAL A 20 -11.06 9.01 -15.76
C VAL A 20 -12.20 8.05 -15.38
N ILE A 21 -11.88 6.95 -14.70
CA ILE A 21 -12.91 6.01 -14.22
C ILE A 21 -13.84 6.68 -13.20
N ALA A 22 -13.30 7.46 -12.26
CA ALA A 22 -14.12 8.21 -11.30
C ALA A 22 -15.08 9.20 -12.00
N ILE A 23 -14.63 9.90 -13.03
CA ILE A 23 -15.48 10.81 -13.82
C ILE A 23 -16.60 10.02 -14.52
N ILE A 24 -16.29 8.88 -15.14
CA ILE A 24 -17.30 8.02 -15.78
C ILE A 24 -18.34 7.57 -14.74
N VAL A 25 -17.89 7.07 -13.59
CA VAL A 25 -18.77 6.63 -12.50
C VAL A 25 -19.65 7.78 -12.01
N PHE A 26 -19.10 8.99 -11.88
CA PHE A 26 -19.86 10.18 -11.51
C PHE A 26 -20.97 10.48 -12.52
N LEU A 27 -20.67 10.47 -13.82
CA LEU A 27 -21.64 10.73 -14.88
C LEU A 27 -22.74 9.65 -14.92
N LEU A 28 -22.39 8.38 -14.76
CA LEU A 28 -23.35 7.27 -14.69
C LEU A 28 -24.29 7.42 -13.49
N ARG A 29 -23.76 7.74 -12.30
CA ARG A 29 -24.57 8.00 -11.12
C ARG A 29 -25.49 9.22 -11.28
N LYS A 30 -25.05 10.24 -12.02
CA LYS A 30 -25.88 11.44 -12.32
C LYS A 30 -27.10 11.13 -13.19
N ILE A 31 -27.02 10.13 -14.07
CA ILE A 31 -28.16 9.67 -14.87
C ILE A 31 -28.97 8.54 -14.21
N GLY A 32 -28.76 8.31 -12.91
CA GLY A 32 -29.52 7.36 -12.10
C GLY A 32 -29.03 5.91 -12.16
N ILE A 33 -27.87 5.64 -12.78
CA ILE A 33 -27.29 4.29 -12.80
C ILE A 33 -26.54 4.05 -11.49
N VAL A 34 -26.90 2.98 -10.79
CA VAL A 34 -26.15 2.50 -9.62
C VAL A 34 -24.84 1.89 -10.09
N VAL A 35 -23.72 2.37 -9.54
CA VAL A 35 -22.37 1.92 -9.88
C VAL A 35 -21.61 1.68 -8.59
N ASP A 36 -21.67 0.45 -8.10
CA ASP A 36 -20.98 -0.07 -6.91
C ASP A 36 -20.75 -1.59 -7.04
N TYR A 37 -20.22 -2.25 -6.00
CA TYR A 37 -19.95 -3.69 -6.01
C TYR A 37 -21.17 -4.59 -6.26
N THR A 38 -22.40 -4.10 -6.12
CA THR A 38 -23.61 -4.89 -6.35
C THR A 38 -23.94 -5.02 -7.84
N THR A 39 -23.27 -4.23 -8.69
CA THR A 39 -23.53 -4.16 -10.13
C THR A 39 -22.31 -4.61 -10.94
N VAL A 40 -22.55 -5.22 -12.11
CA VAL A 40 -21.47 -5.64 -13.02
C VAL A 40 -20.63 -4.44 -13.47
N ILE A 41 -21.30 -3.32 -13.80
CA ILE A 41 -20.63 -2.08 -14.23
C ILE A 41 -19.74 -1.53 -13.11
N GLY A 42 -20.23 -1.54 -11.86
CA GLY A 42 -19.43 -1.11 -10.72
C GLY A 42 -18.25 -2.03 -10.43
N MET A 43 -18.41 -3.36 -10.48
CA MET A 43 -17.29 -4.29 -10.35
C MET A 43 -16.21 -4.06 -11.42
N ILE A 44 -16.60 -3.79 -12.67
CA ILE A 44 -15.67 -3.46 -13.76
C ILE A 44 -14.96 -2.13 -13.46
N ALA A 45 -15.70 -1.09 -13.08
CA ALA A 45 -15.12 0.22 -12.77
C ALA A 45 -14.14 0.14 -11.59
N ILE A 46 -14.51 -0.57 -10.53
CA ILE A 46 -13.66 -0.81 -9.36
C ILE A 46 -12.41 -1.59 -9.75
N GLY A 47 -12.54 -2.66 -10.55
CA GLY A 47 -11.41 -3.46 -11.02
C GLY A 47 -10.42 -2.65 -11.87
N ILE A 48 -10.93 -1.88 -12.85
CA ILE A 48 -10.09 -1.05 -13.73
C ILE A 48 -9.46 0.10 -12.95
N GLY A 49 -10.18 0.73 -12.02
CA GLY A 49 -9.63 1.75 -11.14
C GLY A 49 -8.54 1.19 -10.22
N GLY A 50 -8.83 0.06 -9.57
CA GLY A 50 -7.97 -0.60 -8.58
C GLY A 50 -6.64 -1.10 -9.16
N ILE A 51 -6.64 -1.63 -10.39
CA ILE A 51 -5.41 -2.16 -10.99
C ILE A 51 -4.45 -1.08 -11.51
N SER A 52 -4.87 0.20 -11.53
CA SER A 52 -4.08 1.30 -12.13
C SER A 52 -2.66 1.39 -11.56
N SER A 53 -2.49 1.33 -10.24
CA SER A 53 -1.17 1.36 -9.58
C SER A 53 -0.26 0.22 -10.06
N ALA A 54 -0.77 -1.01 -10.07
CA ALA A 54 -0.03 -2.19 -10.48
C ALA A 54 0.32 -2.21 -11.97
N MET A 55 -0.64 -1.81 -12.81
CA MET A 55 -0.48 -1.79 -14.26
C MET A 55 0.58 -0.78 -14.70
N TRP A 56 0.47 0.47 -14.25
CA TRP A 56 1.44 1.51 -14.58
C TRP A 56 2.78 1.30 -13.88
N GLY A 57 2.78 0.74 -12.67
CA GLY A 57 3.98 0.27 -11.98
C GLY A 57 4.75 -0.75 -12.82
N SER A 58 4.05 -1.75 -13.35
CA SER A 58 4.63 -2.79 -14.20
C SER A 58 5.23 -2.20 -15.50
N ILE A 59 4.48 -1.32 -16.18
CA ILE A 59 4.95 -0.64 -17.40
C ILE A 59 6.22 0.16 -17.12
N VAL A 60 6.23 0.96 -16.06
CA VAL A 60 7.38 1.80 -15.71
C VAL A 60 8.57 0.93 -15.29
N THR A 61 8.35 -0.13 -14.52
CA THR A 61 9.42 -1.08 -14.14
C THR A 61 10.06 -1.74 -15.36
N VAL A 62 9.27 -2.18 -16.35
CA VAL A 62 9.78 -2.75 -17.60
C VAL A 62 10.59 -1.71 -18.40
N ARG A 63 10.06 -0.48 -18.53
CA ARG A 63 10.68 0.53 -19.41
C ARG A 63 11.87 1.24 -18.80
N TYR A 64 11.82 1.53 -17.49
CA TYR A 64 12.84 2.26 -16.74
C TYR A 64 13.89 1.33 -16.14
N ARG A 65 13.47 0.38 -15.31
CA ARG A 65 14.38 -0.55 -14.61
C ARG A 65 14.82 -1.75 -15.42
N LYS A 66 14.23 -1.96 -16.60
CA LYS A 66 14.55 -3.08 -17.51
C LYS A 66 14.29 -4.46 -16.88
N ILE A 67 13.35 -4.54 -15.95
CA ILE A 67 12.92 -5.78 -15.33
C ILE A 67 11.72 -6.32 -16.12
N ASN A 68 11.84 -7.54 -16.65
CA ASN A 68 10.76 -8.17 -17.43
C ASN A 68 9.50 -8.42 -16.59
N PHE A 69 8.33 -8.32 -17.21
CA PHE A 69 7.04 -8.53 -16.55
C PHE A 69 6.94 -9.89 -15.83
N LYS A 70 7.43 -10.96 -16.45
CA LYS A 70 7.50 -12.30 -15.83
C LYS A 70 8.23 -12.28 -14.49
N ARG A 71 9.30 -11.49 -14.38
CA ARG A 71 10.05 -11.36 -13.12
C ARG A 71 9.23 -10.63 -12.06
N ILE A 72 8.48 -9.59 -12.42
CA ILE A 72 7.57 -8.90 -11.48
C ILE A 72 6.57 -9.89 -10.87
N VAL A 73 5.96 -10.75 -11.69
CA VAL A 73 5.03 -11.79 -11.21
C VAL A 73 5.72 -12.78 -10.28
N ILE A 74 6.94 -13.22 -10.62
CA ILE A 74 7.71 -14.13 -9.75
C ILE A 74 8.02 -13.45 -8.40
N GLU A 75 8.49 -12.20 -8.41
CA GLU A 75 8.80 -11.45 -7.18
C GLU A 75 7.55 -11.17 -6.33
N PHE A 76 6.39 -11.01 -6.97
CA PHE A 76 5.09 -10.84 -6.30
C PHE A 76 4.70 -12.07 -5.49
N VAL A 77 5.08 -13.28 -5.93
CA VAL A 77 4.79 -14.54 -5.21
C VAL A 77 6.04 -15.19 -4.61
N ASN A 78 7.13 -14.43 -4.45
CA ASN A 78 8.40 -14.97 -3.98
C ASN A 78 8.42 -15.13 -2.45
N ILE A 79 7.77 -16.19 -1.96
CA ILE A 79 7.66 -16.50 -0.52
C ILE A 79 9.01 -16.88 0.10
N LYS A 80 9.99 -17.35 -0.68
CA LYS A 80 11.31 -17.74 -0.14
C LYS A 80 12.17 -16.49 0.07
N GLN A 81 12.01 -15.85 1.22
CA GLN A 81 12.76 -14.66 1.64
C GLN A 81 13.61 -14.96 2.89
N PRO A 82 14.70 -14.20 3.13
CA PRO A 82 15.47 -14.33 4.35
C PRO A 82 14.61 -14.16 5.60
N ILE A 83 14.86 -14.98 6.63
CA ILE A 83 14.08 -14.98 7.89
C ILE A 83 14.03 -13.60 8.55
N PHE A 84 15.10 -12.82 8.41
CA PHE A 84 15.18 -11.46 8.93
C PHE A 84 14.04 -10.56 8.42
N GLY A 85 13.63 -10.70 7.15
CA GLY A 85 12.51 -9.95 6.60
C GLY A 85 11.20 -10.25 7.33
N TYR A 86 10.93 -11.54 7.59
CA TYR A 86 9.75 -11.98 8.34
C TYR A 86 9.77 -11.55 9.80
N LEU A 87 10.93 -11.55 10.45
CA LEU A 87 11.10 -11.04 11.81
C LEU A 87 10.80 -9.54 11.89
N LEU A 88 11.21 -8.75 10.89
CA LEU A 88 10.86 -7.33 10.81
C LEU A 88 9.35 -7.13 10.62
N VAL A 89 8.70 -7.94 9.78
CA VAL A 89 7.22 -7.89 9.63
C VAL A 89 6.56 -8.18 10.97
N PHE A 90 6.96 -9.26 11.64
CA PHE A 90 6.42 -9.62 12.95
C PHE A 90 6.57 -8.48 13.96
N MET A 91 7.77 -7.89 14.06
CA MET A 91 8.03 -6.73 14.92
C MET A 91 7.08 -5.57 14.63
N PHE A 92 6.95 -5.14 13.37
CA PHE A 92 6.08 -4.02 13.02
C PHE A 92 4.60 -4.32 13.31
N LEU A 93 4.12 -5.53 13.01
CA LEU A 93 2.74 -5.92 13.31
C LEU A 93 2.49 -6.02 14.82
N SER A 94 3.42 -6.56 15.59
CA SER A 94 3.30 -6.63 17.06
C SER A 94 3.19 -5.24 17.67
N ILE A 95 3.95 -4.26 17.16
CA ILE A 95 3.85 -2.88 17.62
C ILE A 95 2.53 -2.25 17.12
N GLU A 96 2.16 -2.40 15.86
CA GLU A 96 0.94 -1.76 15.32
C GLU A 96 -0.33 -2.22 16.03
N PHE A 97 -0.41 -3.52 16.36
CA PHE A 97 -1.57 -4.12 17.01
C PHE A 97 -1.41 -4.30 18.54
N CYS A 98 -0.35 -3.74 19.13
CA CYS A 98 -0.03 -3.77 20.56
C CYS A 98 -1.22 -3.32 21.44
N TYR A 99 -1.98 -2.34 20.94
CA TYR A 99 -3.06 -1.66 21.65
C TYR A 99 -4.25 -2.57 21.94
N LEU A 100 -4.37 -3.69 21.22
CA LEU A 100 -5.41 -4.69 21.44
C LEU A 100 -5.24 -5.42 22.76
N LEU A 101 -4.01 -5.53 23.28
CA LEU A 101 -3.75 -6.12 24.60
C LEU A 101 -4.36 -5.28 25.73
N MET A 102 -4.71 -4.02 25.45
CA MET A 102 -5.23 -3.05 26.41
C MET A 102 -6.74 -2.83 26.19
N GLY A 103 -7.51 -3.92 26.27
CA GLY A 103 -8.98 -3.89 26.14
C GLY A 103 -9.51 -3.95 24.71
N GLY A 104 -8.73 -4.50 23.78
CA GLY A 104 -9.17 -4.82 22.43
C GLY A 104 -9.37 -6.31 22.23
N MET A 105 -9.97 -6.67 21.10
CA MET A 105 -10.19 -8.06 20.73
C MET A 105 -10.19 -8.25 19.22
N LEU A 106 -9.89 -9.48 18.78
CA LEU A 106 -10.06 -9.90 17.40
C LEU A 106 -11.46 -10.51 17.23
N GLN A 107 -12.30 -9.89 16.42
CA GLN A 107 -13.65 -10.37 16.09
C GLN A 107 -13.60 -11.49 15.04
N VAL A 108 -13.12 -12.66 15.46
CA VAL A 108 -13.06 -13.86 14.61
C VAL A 108 -14.20 -14.80 14.99
N LYS A 109 -15.29 -14.76 14.20
CA LYS A 109 -16.41 -15.69 14.38
C LYS A 109 -16.04 -17.12 13.95
N ASN A 110 -15.43 -17.25 12.78
CA ASN A 110 -15.02 -18.54 12.20
C ASN A 110 -13.53 -18.49 11.88
N TRP A 111 -12.81 -19.59 12.16
CA TRP A 111 -11.35 -19.67 12.04
C TRP A 111 -10.82 -19.41 10.61
N TYR A 112 -11.62 -19.67 9.57
CA TYR A 112 -11.23 -19.48 8.18
C TYR A 112 -11.38 -18.03 7.68
N ILE A 113 -12.09 -17.17 8.42
CA ILE A 113 -12.33 -15.77 8.00
C ILE A 113 -11.03 -14.98 7.85
N PRO A 114 -10.07 -15.02 8.80
CA PRO A 114 -8.78 -14.36 8.62
C PRO A 114 -8.03 -14.81 7.36
N VAL A 115 -8.14 -16.10 7.00
CA VAL A 115 -7.49 -16.65 5.79
C VAL A 115 -8.15 -16.08 4.52
N ILE A 116 -9.48 -16.04 4.47
CA ILE A 116 -10.21 -15.44 3.34
C ILE A 116 -9.89 -13.95 3.20
N LEU A 117 -9.87 -13.22 4.32
CA LEU A 117 -9.52 -11.80 4.34
C LEU A 117 -8.09 -11.57 3.85
N PHE A 118 -7.14 -12.41 4.27
CA PHE A 118 -5.75 -12.33 3.84
C PHE A 118 -5.60 -12.56 2.33
N VAL A 119 -6.24 -13.61 1.79
CA VAL A 119 -6.21 -13.88 0.34
C VAL A 119 -6.86 -12.74 -0.45
N LYS A 120 -8.03 -12.24 0.00
CA LYS A 120 -8.67 -11.06 -0.57
C LYS A 120 -7.72 -9.86 -0.54
N ALA A 121 -7.07 -9.62 0.58
CA ALA A 121 -6.19 -8.48 0.75
C ALA A 121 -4.92 -8.57 -0.11
N ILE A 122 -4.40 -9.76 -0.41
CA ILE A 122 -3.33 -9.94 -1.41
C ILE A 122 -3.81 -9.49 -2.80
N LEU A 123 -5.01 -9.92 -3.21
CA LEU A 123 -5.52 -9.69 -4.57
C LEU A 123 -5.88 -8.23 -4.84
N PHE A 124 -6.45 -7.54 -3.85
CA PHE A 124 -6.94 -6.17 -4.02
C PHE A 124 -5.99 -5.11 -3.46
N GLY A 125 -5.41 -5.33 -2.28
CA GLY A 125 -4.48 -4.38 -1.66
C GLY A 125 -3.01 -4.68 -1.99
N GLY A 126 -2.61 -5.94 -1.90
CA GLY A 126 -1.23 -6.36 -2.12
C GLY A 126 -0.74 -6.06 -3.53
N ILE A 127 -1.60 -6.17 -4.54
CA ILE A 127 -1.26 -5.84 -5.95
C ILE A 127 -0.78 -4.39 -6.12
N GLU A 128 -1.27 -3.46 -5.29
CA GLU A 128 -0.90 -2.05 -5.33
C GLU A 128 0.60 -1.83 -5.06
N GLU A 129 1.25 -2.75 -4.32
CA GLU A 129 2.66 -2.65 -3.96
C GLU A 129 3.59 -2.76 -5.18
N ILE A 130 3.13 -3.36 -6.29
CA ILE A 130 3.85 -3.35 -7.58
C ILE A 130 4.08 -1.91 -8.04
N GLY A 131 3.07 -1.05 -7.87
CA GLY A 131 3.19 0.37 -8.19
C GLY A 131 3.94 1.12 -7.11
N TRP A 132 3.45 1.09 -5.87
CA TRP A 132 3.94 1.99 -4.83
C TRP A 132 5.33 1.67 -4.32
N ARG A 133 5.61 0.40 -3.96
CA ARG A 133 6.85 0.00 -3.26
C ARG A 133 7.86 -0.61 -4.20
N TYR A 134 7.42 -1.35 -5.21
CA TYR A 134 8.34 -1.92 -6.19
C TYR A 134 8.79 -0.90 -7.22
N THR A 135 7.95 0.10 -7.57
CA THR A 135 8.23 1.03 -8.68
C THR A 135 8.43 2.46 -8.20
N PHE A 136 7.38 3.11 -7.72
CA PHE A 136 7.33 4.56 -7.53
C PHE A 136 8.28 5.05 -6.44
N GLN A 137 8.10 4.58 -5.21
CA GLN A 137 8.87 5.05 -4.08
C GLN A 137 10.39 4.89 -4.28
N PRO A 138 10.92 3.73 -4.73
CA PRO A 138 12.36 3.61 -4.87
C PRO A 138 12.92 4.42 -6.04
N ILE A 139 12.11 4.81 -7.05
CA ILE A 139 12.53 5.80 -8.07
C ILE A 139 12.67 7.20 -7.46
N ILE A 140 11.80 7.59 -6.51
CA ILE A 140 11.94 8.86 -5.78
C ILE A 140 13.19 8.84 -4.87
N GLU A 141 13.44 7.71 -4.21
CA GLU A 141 14.60 7.52 -3.31
C GLU A 141 15.96 7.57 -4.04
N GLU A 142 15.99 7.43 -5.37
CA GLU A 142 17.23 7.62 -6.15
C GLU A 142 17.84 9.03 -5.99
N ARG A 143 17.05 10.04 -5.60
CA ARG A 143 17.51 11.42 -5.42
C ARG A 143 16.99 12.14 -4.19
N HIS A 144 16.11 11.51 -3.43
CA HIS A 144 15.55 12.09 -2.22
C HIS A 144 15.72 11.13 -1.05
N ASN A 145 15.78 11.67 0.16
CA ASN A 145 15.89 10.83 1.34
C ASN A 145 14.63 9.98 1.56
N TYR A 146 14.78 8.99 2.43
CA TYR A 146 13.74 8.03 2.80
C TYR A 146 12.44 8.70 3.27
N VAL A 147 12.54 9.67 4.19
CA VAL A 147 11.37 10.34 4.79
C VAL A 147 10.58 11.09 3.71
N PHE A 148 11.28 11.88 2.90
CA PHE A 148 10.67 12.62 1.81
C PHE A 148 9.96 11.68 0.83
N SER A 149 10.63 10.60 0.42
CA SER A 149 10.07 9.66 -0.55
C SER A 149 8.86 8.89 -0.02
N THR A 150 8.88 8.56 1.28
CA THR A 150 7.75 7.95 1.98
C THR A 150 6.57 8.92 2.06
N CYS A 151 6.80 10.19 2.40
CA CYS A 151 5.74 11.21 2.46
C CYS A 151 5.15 11.50 1.08
N VAL A 152 5.96 11.59 0.02
CA VAL A 152 5.45 11.74 -1.35
C VAL A 152 4.58 10.55 -1.74
N THR A 153 5.00 9.33 -1.39
CA THR A 153 4.21 8.11 -1.62
C THR A 153 2.90 8.14 -0.85
N PHE A 154 2.91 8.56 0.42
CA PHE A 154 1.69 8.77 1.21
C PHE A 154 0.70 9.72 0.55
N VAL A 155 1.17 10.88 0.06
CA VAL A 155 0.29 11.86 -0.59
C VAL A 155 -0.32 11.28 -1.87
N CYS A 156 0.51 10.72 -2.76
CA CYS A 156 0.03 10.17 -4.03
C CYS A 156 -0.90 8.97 -3.83
N TRP A 157 -0.57 8.08 -2.90
CA TRP A 157 -1.39 6.91 -2.58
C TRP A 157 -2.70 7.30 -1.87
N GLY A 158 -2.67 8.33 -1.02
CA GLY A 158 -3.87 8.89 -0.40
C GLY A 158 -4.84 9.49 -1.42
N ILE A 159 -4.34 10.29 -2.37
CA ILE A 159 -5.16 10.81 -3.49
C ILE A 159 -5.78 9.67 -4.28
N TRP A 160 -4.99 8.64 -4.59
CA TRP A 160 -5.46 7.46 -5.30
C TRP A 160 -6.59 6.75 -4.54
N HIS A 161 -6.44 6.55 -3.22
CA HIS A 161 -7.46 5.92 -2.40
C HIS A 161 -8.76 6.73 -2.34
N PHE A 162 -8.71 8.06 -2.24
CA PHE A 162 -9.95 8.86 -2.26
C PHE A 162 -10.72 8.70 -3.58
N LEU A 163 -10.03 8.64 -4.71
CA LEU A 163 -10.64 8.33 -6.00
C LEU A 163 -11.21 6.91 -6.03
N TYR A 164 -10.49 5.94 -5.45
CA TYR A 164 -10.96 4.57 -5.31
C TYR A 164 -12.23 4.48 -4.46
N PHE A 165 -12.26 5.10 -3.27
CA PHE A 165 -13.43 5.13 -2.39
C PHE A 165 -14.63 5.83 -3.02
N PHE A 166 -14.37 6.84 -3.86
CA PHE A 166 -15.43 7.45 -4.65
C PHE A 166 -16.02 6.45 -5.66
N ILE A 167 -15.18 5.74 -6.43
CA ILE A 167 -15.62 4.71 -7.39
C ILE A 167 -16.38 3.59 -6.67
N GLU A 168 -15.86 3.15 -5.54
CA GLU A 168 -16.41 2.09 -4.70
C GLU A 168 -17.76 2.48 -4.07
N GLY A 169 -17.98 3.77 -3.81
CA GLY A 169 -19.16 4.27 -3.10
C GLY A 169 -19.01 4.29 -1.57
N SER A 170 -17.80 4.05 -1.04
CA SER A 170 -17.52 3.97 0.39
C SER A 170 -17.17 5.31 1.04
N MET A 171 -17.05 6.40 0.26
CA MET A 171 -16.56 7.71 0.72
C MET A 171 -17.25 8.25 1.98
N GLN A 172 -18.56 8.05 2.15
CA GLN A 172 -19.32 8.56 3.32
C GLN A 172 -19.09 7.74 4.60
N SER A 173 -18.63 6.49 4.47
CA SER A 173 -18.40 5.59 5.61
C SER A 173 -17.00 5.73 6.21
N ILE A 174 -16.12 6.51 5.58
CA ILE A 174 -14.70 6.56 5.93
C ILE A 174 -14.42 7.73 6.87
N HIS A 175 -13.85 7.40 8.03
CA HIS A 175 -13.28 8.40 8.93
C HIS A 175 -11.92 8.88 8.39
N VAL A 176 -11.95 9.94 7.57
CA VAL A 176 -10.79 10.48 6.83
C VAL A 176 -9.53 10.63 7.68
N GLY A 177 -9.62 11.20 8.88
CA GLY A 177 -8.46 11.39 9.75
C GLY A 177 -7.83 10.08 10.21
N SER A 178 -8.65 9.10 10.62
CA SER A 178 -8.18 7.77 11.02
C SER A 178 -7.56 7.02 9.84
N PHE A 179 -8.20 7.09 8.67
CA PHE A 179 -7.70 6.48 7.44
C PHE A 179 -6.34 7.06 7.03
N LEU A 180 -6.22 8.39 6.92
CA LEU A 180 -4.97 9.03 6.52
C LEU A 180 -3.84 8.75 7.52
N PHE A 181 -4.15 8.74 8.81
CA PHE A 181 -3.16 8.41 9.82
C PHE A 181 -2.71 6.94 9.70
N GLY A 182 -3.63 5.98 9.54
CA GLY A 182 -3.29 4.58 9.27
C GLY A 182 -2.48 4.41 7.98
N LEU A 183 -2.86 5.09 6.91
CA LEU A 183 -2.17 5.07 5.62
C LEU A 183 -0.73 5.59 5.74
N LEU A 184 -0.52 6.66 6.51
CA LEU A 184 0.82 7.19 6.79
C LEU A 184 1.70 6.14 7.46
N ILE A 185 1.18 5.45 8.48
CA ILE A 185 1.92 4.41 9.20
C ILE A 185 2.23 3.22 8.27
N ASN A 186 1.25 2.79 7.46
CA ASN A 186 1.46 1.76 6.44
C ASN A 186 2.58 2.16 5.46
N CYS A 187 2.65 3.43 5.05
CA CYS A 187 3.74 3.91 4.21
C CYS A 187 5.11 3.73 4.86
N PHE A 188 5.26 4.08 6.14
CA PHE A 188 6.52 3.91 6.85
C PHE A 188 6.89 2.44 7.08
N ILE A 189 5.93 1.58 7.45
CA ILE A 189 6.18 0.14 7.62
C ILE A 189 6.64 -0.48 6.30
N LEU A 190 5.84 -0.32 5.24
CA LEU A 190 6.08 -0.97 3.96
C LEU A 190 7.35 -0.46 3.29
N SER A 191 7.61 0.85 3.39
CA SER A 191 8.85 1.40 2.86
C SER A 191 10.09 0.88 3.59
N ALA A 192 10.08 0.85 4.93
CA ALA A 192 11.21 0.34 5.69
C ALA A 192 11.50 -1.14 5.40
N LEU A 193 10.44 -1.94 5.28
CA LEU A 193 10.54 -3.34 4.89
C LEU A 193 11.13 -3.49 3.48
N TYR A 194 10.66 -2.70 2.51
CA TYR A 194 11.22 -2.75 1.15
C TYR A 194 12.69 -2.32 1.13
N ASN A 195 13.07 -1.30 1.89
CA ASN A 195 14.45 -0.83 1.95
C ASN A 195 15.41 -1.84 2.58
N LYS A 196 14.94 -2.63 3.55
CA LYS A 196 15.75 -3.68 4.17
C LYS A 196 15.79 -4.99 3.42
N THR A 197 14.69 -5.37 2.75
CA THR A 197 14.57 -6.69 2.14
C THR A 197 14.70 -6.68 0.62
N ARG A 198 14.42 -5.53 -0.01
CA ARG A 198 14.21 -5.40 -1.47
C ARG A 198 13.19 -6.39 -2.03
N SER A 199 12.30 -6.91 -1.18
CA SER A 199 11.32 -7.93 -1.53
C SER A 199 9.95 -7.32 -1.77
N LEU A 200 9.40 -7.58 -2.96
CA LEU A 200 8.01 -7.25 -3.27
C LEU A 200 7.05 -8.08 -2.42
N TRP A 201 7.26 -9.39 -2.34
CA TRP A 201 6.44 -10.28 -1.52
C TRP A 201 6.31 -9.83 -0.06
N ILE A 202 7.40 -9.40 0.58
CA ILE A 202 7.33 -8.93 1.98
C ILE A 202 6.39 -7.74 2.10
N CYS A 203 6.37 -6.82 1.14
CA CYS A 203 5.45 -5.68 1.15
C CYS A 203 4.00 -6.12 0.88
N VAL A 204 3.80 -6.96 -0.14
CA VAL A 204 2.48 -7.52 -0.52
C VAL A 204 1.83 -8.23 0.66
N MET A 205 2.57 -9.16 1.27
CA MET A 205 2.13 -9.93 2.42
C MET A 205 1.85 -9.03 3.62
N THR A 206 2.74 -8.07 3.92
CA THR A 206 2.56 -7.19 5.09
C THR A 206 1.35 -6.28 4.91
N HIS A 207 1.17 -5.69 3.73
CA HIS A 207 -0.01 -4.88 3.43
C HIS A 207 -1.29 -5.73 3.58
N ALA A 208 -1.30 -6.96 3.05
CA ALA A 208 -2.42 -7.86 3.20
C ALA A 208 -2.70 -8.24 4.67
N LEU A 209 -1.67 -8.47 5.48
CA LEU A 209 -1.79 -8.73 6.92
C LEU A 209 -2.36 -7.54 7.66
N ILE A 210 -1.86 -6.32 7.41
CA ILE A 210 -2.37 -5.10 8.02
C ILE A 210 -3.86 -4.93 7.71
N ASN A 211 -4.25 -4.99 6.44
CA ASN A 211 -5.66 -4.82 6.04
C ASN A 211 -6.56 -5.87 6.70
N SER A 212 -6.12 -7.13 6.72
CA SER A 212 -6.90 -8.23 7.32
C SER A 212 -7.04 -8.07 8.83
N LEU A 213 -5.95 -7.77 9.53
CA LEU A 213 -5.93 -7.57 10.97
C LEU A 213 -6.74 -6.34 11.36
N SER A 214 -6.58 -5.21 10.66
CA SER A 214 -7.37 -3.99 10.90
C SER A 214 -8.86 -4.23 10.73
N GLN A 215 -9.28 -5.06 9.78
CA GLN A 215 -10.70 -5.35 9.56
C GLN A 215 -11.34 -6.19 10.68
N ILE A 216 -10.57 -7.03 11.36
CA ILE A 216 -11.08 -7.89 12.46
C ILE A 216 -10.76 -7.34 13.86
N SER A 217 -10.01 -6.24 13.95
CA SER A 217 -9.58 -5.65 15.23
C SER A 217 -10.61 -4.65 15.74
N VAL A 218 -11.08 -4.82 16.98
CA VAL A 218 -12.06 -3.91 17.60
C VAL A 218 -11.66 -3.55 19.03
N GLY A 219 -11.93 -2.31 19.43
CA GLY A 219 -11.62 -1.80 20.77
C GLY A 219 -10.14 -1.49 20.96
N GLY A 220 -9.66 -1.63 22.19
CA GLY A 220 -8.28 -1.35 22.58
C GLY A 220 -8.03 0.11 22.97
N ASN A 221 -6.81 0.38 23.42
CA ASN A 221 -6.46 1.68 23.98
C ASN A 221 -5.91 2.65 22.91
N LEU A 222 -6.65 3.73 22.64
CA LEU A 222 -6.28 4.71 21.63
C LEU A 222 -4.94 5.39 21.91
N PHE A 223 -4.65 5.73 23.17
CA PHE A 223 -3.38 6.37 23.55
C PHE A 223 -2.19 5.44 23.24
N VAL A 224 -2.33 4.15 23.58
CA VAL A 224 -1.31 3.14 23.26
C VAL A 224 -1.14 2.99 21.75
N SER A 225 -2.24 2.98 20.97
CA SER A 225 -2.17 2.96 19.50
C SER A 225 -1.39 4.15 18.96
N LEU A 226 -1.64 5.37 19.45
CA LEU A 226 -0.92 6.57 19.02
C LEU A 226 0.58 6.48 19.33
N VAL A 227 0.94 6.03 20.53
CA VAL A 227 2.34 5.84 20.92
C VAL A 227 3.03 4.79 20.05
N CYS A 228 2.40 3.63 19.84
CA CYS A 228 2.94 2.57 18.98
C CYS A 228 3.18 3.08 17.55
N LYS A 229 2.29 3.92 17.00
CA LYS A 229 2.46 4.53 15.67
C LYS A 229 3.64 5.50 15.59
N VAL A 230 3.87 6.32 16.61
CA VAL A 230 5.07 7.18 16.69
C VAL A 230 6.34 6.33 16.75
N ILE A 231 6.35 5.27 17.57
CA ILE A 231 7.46 4.32 17.68
C ILE A 231 7.76 3.68 16.32
N ILE A 232 6.73 3.26 15.58
CA ILE A 232 6.88 2.68 14.24
C ILE A 232 7.59 3.65 13.30
N ILE A 233 7.17 4.92 13.24
CA ILE A 233 7.83 5.92 12.41
C ILE A 233 9.30 6.06 12.81
N CYS A 234 9.59 6.20 14.10
CA CYS A 234 10.97 6.34 14.60
C CYS A 234 11.84 5.14 14.20
N ILE A 235 11.35 3.91 14.39
CA ILE A 235 12.06 2.68 14.00
C ILE A 235 12.26 2.65 12.48
N ALA A 236 11.21 2.90 11.70
CA ALA A 236 11.24 2.87 10.25
C ALA A 236 12.27 3.87 9.70
N VAL A 237 12.33 5.09 10.25
CA VAL A 237 13.32 6.12 9.90
C VAL A 237 14.73 5.71 10.32
N PHE A 238 14.90 5.20 11.54
CA PHE A 238 16.21 4.78 12.05
C PHE A 238 16.82 3.66 11.19
N ILE A 239 16.05 2.61 10.91
CA ILE A 239 16.56 1.47 10.14
C ILE A 239 16.81 1.84 8.69
N SER A 240 15.99 2.70 8.09
CA SER A 240 16.12 3.07 6.66
C SER A 240 17.13 4.20 6.43
N GLY A 241 17.33 5.08 7.40
CA GLY A 241 18.24 6.23 7.32
C GLY A 241 19.72 5.84 7.26
N GLY A 242 20.10 4.67 7.78
CA GLY A 242 21.47 4.16 7.69
C GLY A 242 21.96 3.84 6.27
N ILE A 243 21.05 3.61 5.31
CA ILE A 243 21.39 3.15 3.96
C ILE A 243 21.93 4.28 3.07
N CYS A 244 21.53 5.53 3.30
CA CYS A 244 22.05 6.68 2.54
C CYS A 244 23.57 6.86 2.73
N LYS A 245 24.10 6.59 3.92
CA LYS A 245 25.54 6.75 4.22
C LYS A 245 26.42 5.70 3.53
N ASP A 246 25.88 4.52 3.21
CA ASP A 246 26.66 3.45 2.56
C ASP A 246 26.77 3.61 1.05
N ASN A 247 25.80 4.29 0.41
CA ASN A 247 25.84 4.58 -1.03
C ASN A 247 26.68 5.83 -1.36
N GLU A 248 26.80 6.80 -0.45
CA GLU A 248 27.73 7.93 -0.62
C GLU A 248 29.21 7.52 -0.49
N LYS A 249 29.51 6.39 0.18
CA LYS A 249 30.86 5.82 0.24
C LYS A 249 31.26 4.98 -0.97
N LYS A 250 30.34 4.75 -1.92
CA LYS A 250 30.54 3.87 -3.09
C LYS A 250 30.55 4.58 -4.45
N ASN A 251 30.47 5.92 -4.46
CA ASN A 251 30.70 6.76 -5.64
C ASN A 251 31.92 7.64 -5.42
#